data_AF-A0A1V9Z799-F1
#
_entry.id   AF-A0A1V9Z799-F1
#
_cell.length_a   1.000
_cell.length_b   1.000
_cell.length_c   1.000
_cell.angle_alpha   90.00
_cell.angle_beta   90.00
_cell.angle_gamma   90.00
#
_symmetry.space_group_name_H-M   'P 1'
#
loop_
_entity.id
_entity.type
_entity.pdbx_description
1 polymer ?
#
loop_
_entity_poly.entity_id
_entity_poly.type
_entity_poly.pdbx_seq_one_letter_code
_entity_poly.pdbx_strand_id
1 'polypeptide(L)'
;MTLDELYILEHALRVAPGRPSLLASLWALLRPTSAPCIDVFSEEFALFSSKRTFRPARVVLDQPLHRLMNGKRVMALRHIRSVIPIHAPGQHPEWRVLVQDDVELETWTLGFVAESSLRAWLSELTQVLAATHCHDCHVRDVVPLTPQ
;
A
#
# COMPACT_ATOMS: atom_id res chain seq x y z
N MET A 1 -13.31 9.95 24.01
CA MET A 1 -12.38 10.98 24.49
C MET A 1 -12.88 12.32 23.99
N THR A 2 -13.30 13.22 24.88
CA THR A 2 -13.86 14.52 24.51
C THR A 2 -12.75 15.58 24.39
N LEU A 3 -13.03 16.70 23.71
CA LEU A 3 -12.09 17.82 23.58
C LEU A 3 -11.63 18.37 24.95
N ASP A 4 -12.53 18.33 25.94
CA ASP A 4 -12.25 18.78 27.31
C ASP A 4 -11.23 17.86 28.03
N GLU A 5 -11.32 16.55 27.84
CA GLU A 5 -10.36 15.58 28.41
C GLU A 5 -8.96 15.78 27.84
N LEU A 6 -8.86 16.12 26.55
CA LEU A 6 -7.60 16.41 25.87
C LEU A 6 -6.93 17.69 26.38
N TYR A 7 -7.73 18.72 26.58
CA TYR A 7 -7.27 20.00 27.10
C TYR A 7 -6.76 19.87 28.55
N ILE A 8 -7.44 19.07 29.38
CA ILE A 8 -6.99 18.76 30.74
C ILE A 8 -5.65 18.01 30.72
N LEU A 9 -5.48 17.04 29.82
CA LEU A 9 -4.24 16.28 29.66
C LEU A 9 -3.06 17.17 29.24
N GLU A 10 -3.31 18.11 28.33
CA GLU A 10 -2.29 19.06 27.85
C GLU A 10 -1.80 19.99 28.95
N HIS A 11 -2.69 20.48 29.81
CA HIS A 11 -2.34 21.29 30.97
C HIS A 11 -1.73 20.49 32.13
N ALA A 12 -2.19 19.26 32.36
CA ALA A 12 -1.65 18.38 33.40
C ALA A 12 -0.20 17.98 33.13
N LEU A 13 0.19 17.90 31.84
CA LEU A 13 1.52 17.47 31.42
C LEU A 13 2.58 18.60 31.36
N ARG A 14 2.22 19.85 31.71
CA ARG A 14 3.12 21.04 31.66
C ARG A 14 4.05 21.00 30.45
N VAL A 15 3.44 21.02 29.26
CA VAL A 15 4.19 20.98 28.00
C VAL A 15 5.15 22.18 27.95
N ALA A 16 6.45 21.90 27.96
CA ALA A 16 7.50 22.89 27.91
C ALA A 16 7.35 23.78 26.66
N PRO A 17 7.69 25.09 26.74
CA PRO A 17 7.57 25.99 25.60
C PRO A 17 8.46 25.48 24.45
N GLY A 18 7.82 25.11 23.33
CA GLY A 18 8.48 24.57 22.14
C GLY A 18 7.98 23.20 21.67
N ARG A 19 7.12 22.51 22.43
CA ARG A 19 6.47 21.27 21.96
C ARG A 19 5.14 21.56 21.26
N PRO A 20 4.82 20.89 20.13
CA PRO A 20 3.54 21.04 19.45
C PRO A 20 2.41 20.53 20.35
N SER A 21 1.23 21.16 20.26
CA SER A 21 0.07 20.79 21.08
C SER A 21 -0.33 19.33 20.87
N LEU A 22 -0.81 18.68 21.93
CA LEU A 22 -1.33 17.31 21.84
C LEU A 22 -2.51 17.25 20.87
N LEU A 23 -3.32 18.31 20.85
CA LEU A 23 -4.40 18.48 19.89
C LEU A 23 -3.88 18.55 18.45
N ALA A 24 -2.82 19.31 18.16
CA ALA A 24 -2.24 19.37 16.83
C ALA A 24 -1.63 18.03 16.40
N SER A 25 -1.01 17.31 17.34
CA SER A 25 -0.46 15.96 17.11
C SER A 25 -1.57 14.97 16.79
N LEU A 26 -2.69 15.02 17.54
CA LEU A 26 -3.87 14.21 17.26
C LEU A 26 -4.57 14.62 15.97
N TRP A 27 -4.66 15.90 15.65
CA TRP A 27 -5.20 16.36 14.37
C TRP A 27 -4.30 15.99 13.18
N ALA A 28 -2.99 15.91 13.36
CA ALA A 28 -2.08 15.37 12.36
C ALA A 28 -2.29 13.86 12.16
N LEU A 29 -2.57 13.11 13.24
CA LEU A 29 -2.92 11.69 13.20
C LEU A 29 -4.32 11.42 12.64
N LEU A 30 -5.27 12.31 12.92
CA LEU A 30 -6.68 12.22 12.51
C LEU A 30 -6.94 12.91 11.17
N ARG A 31 -5.94 13.60 10.60
CA ARG A 31 -6.06 14.17 9.26
C ARG A 31 -6.37 13.01 8.32
N PRO A 32 -7.47 13.06 7.58
CA PRO A 32 -7.70 12.09 6.54
C PRO A 32 -6.69 12.40 5.44
N THR A 33 -5.48 11.84 5.56
CA THR A 33 -4.66 11.57 4.39
C THR A 33 -5.52 10.67 3.54
N SER A 34 -6.07 11.19 2.43
CA SER A 34 -6.76 10.35 1.47
C SER A 34 -5.82 9.21 1.15
N ALA A 35 -6.17 7.99 1.58
CA ALA A 35 -5.30 6.84 1.39
C ALA A 35 -4.96 6.77 -0.10
N PRO A 36 -3.67 6.83 -0.48
CA PRO A 36 -3.29 6.81 -1.89
C PRO A 36 -3.96 5.63 -2.56
N CYS A 37 -4.62 5.92 -3.66
CA CYS A 37 -5.48 4.98 -4.33
C CYS A 37 -5.17 4.98 -5.81
N ILE A 38 -5.03 3.78 -6.37
CA ILE A 38 -4.68 3.59 -7.76
C ILE A 38 -5.65 2.61 -8.43
N ASP A 39 -6.01 2.93 -9.67
CA ASP A 39 -6.72 2.01 -10.54
C ASP A 39 -5.69 1.13 -11.26
N VAL A 40 -5.82 -0.18 -11.08
CA VAL A 40 -4.91 -1.21 -11.60
C VAL A 40 -5.71 -2.34 -12.22
N PHE A 41 -5.01 -3.28 -12.85
CA PHE A 41 -5.58 -4.56 -13.26
C PHE A 41 -5.21 -5.63 -12.24
N SER A 42 -6.15 -6.13 -11.45
CA SER A 42 -5.89 -7.26 -10.56
C SER A 42 -6.02 -8.57 -11.33
N GLU A 43 -5.07 -9.48 -11.13
CA GLU A 43 -5.20 -10.86 -11.60
C GLU A 43 -6.24 -11.60 -10.75
N GLU A 44 -7.18 -12.25 -11.43
CA GLU A 44 -8.23 -13.09 -10.85
C GLU A 44 -8.42 -14.36 -11.67
N PHE A 45 -8.89 -15.43 -11.04
CA PHE A 45 -9.34 -16.61 -11.78
C PHE A 45 -10.63 -16.27 -12.53
N ALA A 46 -10.69 -16.58 -13.82
CA ALA A 46 -11.93 -16.46 -14.56
C ALA A 46 -12.98 -17.42 -13.96
N LEU A 47 -14.22 -16.94 -13.82
CA LEU A 47 -15.33 -17.75 -13.32
C LEU A 47 -15.43 -19.04 -14.14
N PHE A 48 -15.32 -20.19 -13.47
CA PHE A 48 -15.37 -21.53 -14.06
C PHE A 48 -14.19 -21.89 -14.99
N SER A 49 -13.04 -21.22 -14.87
CA SER A 49 -11.82 -21.56 -15.63
C SER A 49 -10.57 -21.50 -14.75
N SER A 50 -9.61 -22.39 -15.00
CA SER A 50 -8.26 -22.31 -14.43
C SER A 50 -7.40 -21.23 -15.08
N LYS A 51 -7.94 -20.51 -16.09
CA LYS A 51 -7.25 -19.40 -16.75
C LYS A 51 -7.28 -18.16 -15.86
N ARG A 52 -6.10 -17.56 -15.69
CA ARG A 52 -5.93 -16.28 -15.02
C ARG A 52 -6.26 -15.16 -15.98
N THR A 53 -7.04 -14.19 -15.49
CA THR A 53 -7.46 -13.02 -16.27
C THR A 53 -7.25 -11.77 -15.44
N PHE A 54 -6.93 -10.66 -16.12
CA PHE A 54 -6.79 -9.37 -15.49
C PHE A 54 -8.13 -8.61 -15.54
N ARG A 55 -8.57 -8.09 -14.40
CA ARG A 55 -9.77 -7.26 -14.29
C ARG A 55 -9.45 -5.90 -13.70
N PRO A 56 -10.13 -4.82 -14.17
CA PRO A 56 -10.01 -3.52 -13.53
C PRO A 56 -10.36 -3.62 -12.04
N ALA A 57 -9.47 -3.10 -11.21
CA ALA A 57 -9.58 -3.13 -9.77
C ALA A 57 -9.03 -1.84 -9.17
N ARG A 58 -9.50 -1.50 -7.98
CA ARG A 58 -9.04 -0.32 -7.24
C ARG A 58 -8.26 -0.79 -6.03
N VAL A 59 -6.99 -0.40 -5.97
CA VAL A 59 -6.09 -0.74 -4.87
C VAL A 59 -5.85 0.49 -4.01
N VAL A 60 -6.05 0.33 -2.71
CA VAL A 60 -5.91 1.39 -1.71
C VAL A 60 -4.74 1.05 -0.80
N LEU A 61 -3.79 1.97 -0.70
CA LEU A 61 -2.70 1.92 0.26
C LEU A 61 -3.08 2.76 1.48
N ASP A 62 -3.61 2.09 2.50
CA ASP A 62 -4.16 2.70 3.72
C ASP A 62 -3.06 2.79 4.79
N GLN A 63 -2.32 3.91 4.75
CA GLN A 63 -1.21 4.19 5.66
C GLN A 63 -1.65 4.19 7.14
N PRO A 64 -2.73 4.90 7.57
CA PRO A 64 -3.15 4.92 8.98
C PRO A 64 -3.46 3.53 9.55
N LEU A 65 -3.99 2.62 8.72
CA LEU A 65 -4.32 1.27 9.14
C LEU A 65 -3.28 0.23 8.72
N HIS A 66 -2.12 0.67 8.21
CA HIS A 66 -0.98 -0.17 7.84
C HIS A 66 -1.39 -1.35 6.94
N ARG A 67 -2.23 -1.10 5.93
CA ARG A 67 -2.77 -2.16 5.07
C ARG A 67 -2.88 -1.76 3.61
N LEU A 68 -2.81 -2.76 2.74
CA LEU A 68 -3.10 -2.69 1.31
C LEU A 68 -4.45 -3.37 1.07
N MET A 69 -5.35 -2.73 0.32
CA MET A 69 -6.69 -3.25 0.05
C MET A 69 -6.91 -3.38 -1.45
N ASN A 70 -7.54 -4.48 -1.87
CA ASN A 70 -7.98 -4.74 -3.24
C ASN A 70 -9.42 -5.27 -3.20
N GLY A 71 -10.40 -4.38 -3.36
CA GLY A 71 -11.80 -4.70 -3.13
C GLY A 71 -12.05 -5.16 -1.68
N LYS A 72 -12.45 -6.42 -1.50
CA LYS A 72 -12.66 -7.04 -0.17
C LYS A 72 -11.40 -7.72 0.39
N ARG A 73 -10.35 -7.90 -0.42
CA ARG A 73 -9.09 -8.52 0.00
C ARG A 73 -8.23 -7.47 0.69
N VAL A 74 -7.59 -7.86 1.78
CA VAL A 74 -6.77 -6.97 2.62
C VAL A 74 -5.48 -7.69 2.96
N MET A 75 -4.37 -7.00 2.80
CA MET A 75 -3.03 -7.46 3.15
C MET A 75 -2.41 -6.45 4.11
N ALA A 76 -1.90 -6.89 5.26
CA ALA A 76 -1.23 -5.99 6.20
C ALA A 76 0.16 -5.63 5.64
N LEU A 77 0.56 -4.35 5.70
CA LEU A 77 1.86 -3.91 5.16
C LEU A 77 3.04 -4.62 5.82
N ARG A 78 2.92 -4.95 7.11
CA ARG A 78 3.92 -5.70 7.87
C ARG A 78 4.07 -7.16 7.43
N HIS A 79 3.11 -7.73 6.70
CA HIS A 79 3.20 -9.09 6.16
C HIS A 79 3.73 -9.09 4.71
N ILE A 80 3.89 -7.92 4.09
CA ILE A 80 4.47 -7.83 2.76
C ILE A 80 5.95 -8.14 2.87
N ARG A 81 6.36 -9.29 2.34
CA ARG A 81 7.76 -9.72 2.36
C ARG A 81 8.52 -9.31 1.12
N SER A 82 7.86 -9.30 -0.03
CA SER A 82 8.51 -8.98 -1.29
C SER A 82 7.55 -8.31 -2.26
N VAL A 83 8.07 -7.31 -2.96
CA VAL A 83 7.40 -6.60 -4.05
C VAL A 83 8.29 -6.72 -5.27
N ILE A 84 7.79 -7.40 -6.31
CA ILE A 84 8.58 -7.78 -7.47
C ILE A 84 7.96 -7.14 -8.71
N PRO A 85 8.51 -6.02 -9.21
CA PRO A 85 8.08 -5.46 -10.47
C PRO A 85 8.53 -6.30 -11.65
N ILE A 86 7.66 -6.43 -12.63
CA ILE A 86 7.81 -7.29 -13.80
C ILE A 86 7.46 -6.50 -15.05
N HIS A 87 8.31 -6.64 -16.08
CA HIS A 87 8.04 -6.15 -17.43
C HIS A 87 7.88 -7.35 -18.36
N ALA A 88 6.68 -7.52 -18.93
CA ALA A 88 6.29 -8.63 -19.78
C ALA A 88 5.85 -8.11 -21.16
N PRO A 89 6.78 -7.72 -22.05
CA PRO A 89 6.46 -7.16 -23.35
C PRO A 89 5.59 -8.11 -24.17
N GLY A 90 4.54 -7.57 -24.82
CA GLY A 90 3.62 -8.36 -25.63
C GLY A 90 2.57 -9.15 -24.85
N GLN A 91 2.53 -9.04 -23.52
CA GLN A 91 1.45 -9.60 -22.70
C GLN A 91 0.64 -8.49 -22.04
N HIS A 92 -0.69 -8.60 -22.01
CA HIS A 92 -1.53 -7.61 -21.33
C HIS A 92 -1.83 -8.03 -19.87
N PRO A 93 -1.60 -7.17 -18.87
CA PRO A 93 -0.88 -5.88 -18.92
C PRO A 93 0.64 -6.09 -18.98
N GLU A 94 1.36 -5.20 -19.65
CA GLU A 94 2.81 -5.37 -19.87
C GLU A 94 3.62 -5.09 -18.60
N TRP A 95 3.16 -4.13 -17.81
CA TRP A 95 3.78 -3.73 -16.55
C TRP A 95 3.01 -4.34 -15.40
N ARG A 96 3.68 -5.10 -14.53
CA ARG A 96 3.03 -5.80 -13.42
C ARG A 96 3.88 -5.69 -12.16
N VAL A 97 3.26 -5.92 -11.02
CA VAL A 97 3.95 -6.13 -9.76
C VAL A 97 3.36 -7.35 -9.07
N LEU A 98 4.23 -8.19 -8.50
CA LEU A 98 3.85 -9.23 -7.58
C LEU A 98 4.06 -8.73 -6.16
N VAL A 99 3.04 -8.82 -5.33
CA VAL A 99 3.11 -8.53 -3.89
C VAL A 99 2.92 -9.84 -3.15
N GLN A 100 3.91 -10.22 -2.35
CA GLN A 100 3.92 -11.49 -1.62
C GLN A 100 3.69 -11.25 -0.12
N ASP A 101 2.68 -11.93 0.41
CA ASP A 101 2.40 -12.05 1.84
C ASP A 101 3.06 -13.32 2.38
N ASP A 102 3.88 -13.22 3.43
CA ASP A 102 4.57 -14.35 4.03
C ASP A 102 3.76 -15.08 5.11
N VAL A 103 2.73 -14.45 5.66
CA VAL A 103 1.86 -15.01 6.69
C VAL A 103 0.75 -15.84 6.06
N GLU A 104 0.03 -15.25 5.11
CA GLU A 104 -1.10 -15.90 4.44
C GLU A 104 -0.67 -16.70 3.20
N LEU A 105 0.62 -16.67 2.86
CA LEU A 105 1.22 -17.31 1.67
C LEU A 105 0.50 -16.93 0.36
N GLU A 106 -0.06 -15.72 0.34
CA GLU A 106 -0.83 -15.20 -0.78
C GLU A 106 0.08 -14.36 -1.68
N THR A 107 -0.16 -14.40 -2.99
CA THR A 107 0.51 -13.51 -3.95
C THR A 107 -0.54 -12.75 -4.73
N TRP A 108 -0.42 -11.42 -4.75
CA TRP A 108 -1.25 -10.55 -5.57
C TRP A 108 -0.46 -10.13 -6.79
N THR A 109 -1.05 -10.27 -7.97
CA THR A 109 -0.50 -9.74 -9.22
C THR A 109 -1.32 -8.51 -9.61
N LEU A 110 -0.69 -7.33 -9.60
CA LEU A 110 -1.31 -6.08 -10.01
C LEU A 110 -0.66 -5.59 -11.30
N GLY A 111 -1.47 -5.27 -12.29
CA GLY A 111 -1.07 -4.78 -13.59
C GLY A 111 -1.28 -3.28 -13.73
N PHE A 112 -0.39 -2.63 -14.46
CA PHE A 112 -0.39 -1.19 -14.68
C PHE A 112 -0.48 -0.89 -16.18
N VAL A 113 -1.13 0.22 -16.51
CA VAL A 113 -1.29 0.67 -17.90
C VAL A 113 0.05 1.10 -18.50
N ALA A 114 0.92 1.70 -17.68
CA ALA A 114 2.20 2.25 -18.10
C ALA A 114 3.29 2.05 -17.03
N GLU A 115 4.55 2.07 -17.47
CA GLU A 115 5.72 2.02 -16.59
C GLU A 115 5.72 3.16 -15.56
N SER A 116 5.33 4.36 -15.98
CA SER A 116 5.29 5.55 -15.11
C SER A 116 4.33 5.36 -13.93
N SER A 117 3.17 4.75 -14.16
CA SER A 117 2.19 4.42 -13.11
C SER A 117 2.75 3.38 -12.14
N LEU A 118 3.43 2.35 -12.65
CA LEU A 118 4.10 1.36 -11.81
C LEU A 118 5.19 2.00 -10.94
N ARG A 119 6.05 2.84 -11.53
CA ARG A 119 7.13 3.52 -10.79
C ARG A 119 6.58 4.47 -9.73
N ALA A 120 5.54 5.24 -10.05
CA ALA A 120 4.88 6.13 -9.10
C ALA A 120 4.33 5.34 -7.91
N TRP A 121 3.63 4.24 -8.18
CA TRP A 121 3.08 3.37 -7.14
C TRP A 121 4.16 2.72 -6.26
N LEU A 122 5.26 2.23 -6.85
CA LEU A 122 6.39 1.69 -6.09
C LEU A 122 7.05 2.75 -5.20
N SER A 123 7.18 3.98 -5.70
CA SER A 123 7.70 5.10 -4.92
C SER A 123 6.80 5.40 -3.72
N GLU A 124 5.48 5.48 -3.93
CA GLU A 124 4.51 5.69 -2.85
C GLU A 124 4.53 4.56 -1.82
N LEU A 125 4.54 3.30 -2.29
CA LEU A 125 4.62 2.13 -1.41
C LEU A 125 5.89 2.17 -0.56
N THR A 126 7.03 2.48 -1.15
CA THR A 126 8.32 2.58 -0.44
C THR A 126 8.29 3.68 0.62
N GLN A 127 7.71 4.83 0.31
CA GLN A 127 7.54 5.93 1.26
C GLN A 127 6.63 5.53 2.43
N VAL A 128 5.51 4.87 2.14
CA VAL A 128 4.58 4.41 3.18
C VAL A 128 5.24 3.36 4.06
N LEU A 129 5.90 2.34 3.48
CA LEU A 129 6.61 1.31 4.24
C LEU A 129 7.67 1.90 5.16
N ALA A 130 8.40 2.91 4.70
CA ALA A 130 9.38 3.64 5.50
C ALA A 130 8.70 4.42 6.65
N ALA A 131 7.61 5.12 6.36
CA ALA A 131 6.85 5.91 7.35
C ALA A 131 6.14 5.03 8.39
N THR A 132 5.76 3.80 8.03
CA THR A 132 5.09 2.85 8.92
C THR A 132 6.04 1.90 9.64
N HIS A 133 7.36 2.07 9.49
CA HIS A 133 8.40 1.19 10.02
C HIS A 133 8.26 -0.28 9.59
N CYS A 134 7.68 -0.53 8.41
CA CYS A 134 7.54 -1.87 7.85
C CYS A 134 8.80 -2.20 7.01
N HIS A 135 9.92 -2.44 7.69
CA HIS A 135 11.24 -2.57 7.06
C HIS A 135 11.54 -3.96 6.49
N ASP A 136 10.73 -4.97 6.82
CA ASP A 136 10.92 -6.35 6.37
C ASP A 136 10.52 -6.60 4.91
N CYS A 137 9.92 -5.59 4.25
CA CYS A 137 9.53 -5.66 2.86
C CYS A 137 10.72 -5.36 1.94
N HIS A 138 10.99 -6.29 1.01
CA HIS A 138 12.00 -6.11 -0.02
C HIS A 138 11.36 -5.75 -1.38
N VAL A 139 11.58 -4.51 -1.83
CA VAL A 139 11.25 -4.09 -3.20
C VAL A 139 12.42 -4.46 -4.11
N ARG A 140 12.18 -5.31 -5.11
CA ARG A 140 13.20 -5.78 -6.06
C ARG A 140 13.33 -4.88 -7.28
N ASP A 141 14.44 -5.03 -8.00
CA ASP A 141 14.60 -4.47 -9.34
C ASP A 141 13.59 -5.08 -10.32
N VAL A 142 13.31 -4.32 -11.39
CA VAL A 142 12.38 -4.75 -12.45
C VAL A 142 12.91 -6.02 -13.13
N VAL A 143 12.09 -7.06 -13.13
CA VAL A 143 12.40 -8.34 -13.79
C VAL A 143 11.84 -8.33 -15.21
N PRO A 144 12.68 -8.35 -16.25
CA PRO A 144 12.21 -8.52 -17.62
C PRO A 144 11.84 -10.00 -17.86
N LEU A 145 10.63 -10.23 -18.37
CA LEU A 145 10.23 -11.52 -18.92
C LEU A 145 10.47 -11.51 -20.42
N THR A 146 11.22 -12.49 -20.92
CA THR A 146 11.30 -12.73 -22.36
C THR A 146 9.99 -13.34 -22.85
N PRO A 147 9.43 -12.88 -23.98
CA PRO A 147 8.31 -13.57 -24.60
C PRO A 147 8.73 -15.00 -24.97
N GLN A 148 7.88 -15.98 -24.64
CA GLN A 148 8.01 -17.37 -25.09
C GLN A 148 7.35 -17.55 -26.45
#